data_AF-A0A954EFF3-F1
#
_entry.id   AF-A0A954EFF3-F1
#
_cell.length_a   1.000
_cell.length_b   1.000
_cell.length_c   1.000
_cell.angle_alpha   90.00
_cell.angle_beta   90.00
_cell.angle_gamma   90.00
#
_symmetry.space_group_name_H-M   'P 1'
#
loop_
_entity.id
_entity.type
_entity.pdbx_description
1 polymer ?
#
loop_
_entity_poly.entity_id
_entity_poly.type
_entity_poly.pdbx_seq_one_letter_code
_entity_poly.pdbx_strand_id
1 'polypeptide(L)'
;MFFLQLVGAALVALLILILALYLLIRWKLRSFLKGMTEAIKTMAVGAVPPFRIQLEPRDDDDDEWLFSHKDQFLDASRKLTQLGFQPLGQFKVNEIMLPMNAFVDTDAQIYAVVYDHAVAGVWCDLVRGFENGNSFCYANSKDHLMDRAPWSTQTFFPDMELAELVKRFRNEAPQEGAKTVPTEEFPKYFARRYAMDMDWRINRGGPSEAEIRRIAERDDNECTPEMVNQIQANWRVAISEFFKERCLKNFLKQSDRSRLEQERLRYGSIVIHERMQAEQILNAFDDEFYPDEELDSDMEEDEREAWMKHQQWLKIIQEALKQGPPQQAFRELLRLSGKIKEWEFCGAVQKPISADIWANHALMQEADDEFEEEEDDYDED
;
A
#
# COMPACT_ATOMS: atom_id res chain seq x y z
N MET A 1 4.44 53.03 44.62
CA MET A 1 4.08 53.31 43.22
C MET A 1 4.93 52.53 42.23
N PHE A 2 6.27 52.55 42.33
CA PHE A 2 7.16 51.85 41.40
C PHE A 2 6.91 50.33 41.28
N PHE A 3 6.60 49.63 42.38
CA PHE A 3 6.35 48.20 42.35
C PHE A 3 5.12 47.81 41.50
N LEU A 4 4.01 48.54 41.62
CA LEU A 4 2.80 48.27 40.82
C LEU A 4 3.02 48.55 39.32
N GLN A 5 3.83 49.56 38.98
CA GLN A 5 4.17 49.88 37.59
C GLN A 5 5.09 48.80 36.99
N LEU A 6 6.04 48.28 37.77
CA LEU A 6 6.93 47.20 37.34
C LEU A 6 6.14 45.90 37.10
N VAL A 7 5.26 45.54 38.03
CA VAL A 7 4.40 44.35 37.91
C VAL A 7 3.41 44.50 36.75
N GLY A 8 2.81 45.67 36.58
CA GLY A 8 1.93 45.96 35.45
C GLY A 8 2.64 45.86 34.10
N ALA A 9 3.85 46.42 33.99
CA ALA A 9 4.65 46.33 32.77
C ALA A 9 5.07 44.89 32.44
N ALA A 10 5.46 44.11 33.45
CA ALA A 10 5.82 42.70 33.27
C ALA A 10 4.63 41.86 32.79
N LEU A 11 3.42 42.11 33.31
CA LEU A 11 2.21 41.40 32.91
C LEU A 11 1.78 41.74 31.48
N VAL A 12 1.89 43.01 31.08
CA VAL A 12 1.65 43.43 29.69
C VAL A 12 2.68 42.82 28.73
N ALA A 13 3.96 42.81 29.10
CA ALA A 13 5.01 42.19 28.29
C ALA A 13 4.77 40.68 28.12
N LEU A 14 4.33 39.98 29.18
CA LEU A 14 3.99 38.56 29.11
C LEU A 14 2.79 38.30 28.18
N LEU A 15 1.76 39.13 28.24
CA LEU A 15 0.59 38.99 27.34
C LEU A 15 0.97 39.23 25.87
N ILE A 16 1.85 40.20 25.59
CA ILE A 16 2.37 40.45 24.24
C ILE A 16 3.21 39.25 23.77
N LEU A 17 4.03 38.67 24.64
CA LEU A 17 4.84 37.49 24.32
C LEU A 17 3.97 36.27 23.99
N ILE A 18 2.92 36.02 24.78
CA ILE A 18 1.96 34.93 24.52
C ILE A 18 1.24 35.14 23.19
N LEU A 19 0.82 36.38 22.89
CA LEU A 19 0.16 36.71 21.63
C LEU A 19 1.11 36.54 20.44
N ALA A 20 2.37 36.97 20.57
CA ALA A 20 3.40 36.80 19.55
C ALA A 20 3.71 35.31 19.30
N LEU A 21 3.82 34.51 20.37
CA LEU A 21 4.02 33.07 20.29
C LEU A 21 2.83 32.37 19.62
N TYR A 22 1.60 32.76 19.98
CA TYR A 22 0.38 32.26 19.35
C TYR A 22 0.34 32.56 17.84
N LEU A 23 0.68 33.79 17.44
CA LEU A 23 0.72 34.18 16.03
C LEU A 23 1.83 33.47 15.26
N LEU A 24 3.01 33.29 15.87
CA LEU A 24 4.12 32.52 15.29
C LEU A 24 3.76 31.05 15.08
N ILE A 25 3.16 30.41 16.10
CA ILE A 25 2.67 29.04 16.00
C ILE A 25 1.62 28.95 14.89
N ARG A 26 0.61 29.83 14.89
CA ARG A 26 -0.46 29.84 13.88
C ARG A 26 0.07 30.06 12.45
N TRP A 27 1.10 30.89 12.28
CA TRP A 27 1.70 31.15 10.97
C TRP A 27 2.58 29.97 10.50
N LYS A 28 3.39 29.40 11.39
CA LYS A 28 4.24 28.24 11.09
C LYS A 28 3.40 26.99 10.81
N LEU A 29 2.35 26.73 11.61
CA LEU A 29 1.41 25.62 11.41
C LEU A 29 0.67 25.73 10.07
N ARG A 30 0.31 26.94 9.62
CA ARG A 30 -0.30 27.14 8.30
C ARG A 30 0.65 26.83 7.14
N SER A 31 1.94 27.13 7.27
CA SER A 31 2.93 26.78 6.24
C SER A 31 3.26 25.28 6.25
N PHE A 32 3.33 24.68 7.45
CA PHE A 32 3.56 23.26 7.63
C PHE A 32 2.39 22.41 7.13
N LEU A 33 1.14 22.81 7.40
CA LEU A 33 -0.05 22.14 6.88
C LEU A 33 -0.16 22.22 5.36
N LYS A 34 0.27 23.33 4.74
CA LYS A 34 0.34 23.44 3.28
C LYS A 34 1.39 22.49 2.69
N GLY A 35 2.57 22.40 3.31
CA GLY A 35 3.61 21.44 2.94
C GLY A 35 3.17 19.99 3.12
N MET A 36 2.45 19.68 4.19
CA MET A 36 1.83 18.36 4.41
C MET A 36 0.75 18.05 3.38
N THR A 37 -0.12 18.99 3.00
CA THR A 37 -1.15 18.71 1.99
C THR A 37 -0.56 18.47 0.60
N GLU A 38 0.53 19.16 0.25
CA GLU A 38 1.28 18.90 -0.99
C GLU A 38 2.01 17.55 -0.90
N ALA A 39 2.68 17.24 0.22
CA ALA A 39 3.31 15.94 0.44
C ALA A 39 2.29 14.78 0.44
N ILE A 40 1.11 14.95 1.01
CA ILE A 40 0.01 13.97 1.01
C ILE A 40 -0.58 13.81 -0.40
N LYS A 41 -0.71 14.89 -1.18
CA LYS A 41 -1.12 14.80 -2.59
C LYS A 41 -0.07 14.10 -3.45
N THR A 42 1.21 14.38 -3.21
CA THR A 42 2.33 13.75 -3.92
C THR A 42 2.46 12.28 -3.54
N MET A 43 2.25 11.93 -2.26
CA MET A 43 2.11 10.55 -1.79
C MET A 43 0.85 9.89 -2.38
N ALA A 44 -0.27 10.60 -2.53
CA ALA A 44 -1.49 10.03 -3.09
C ALA A 44 -1.39 9.68 -4.60
N VAL A 45 -0.50 10.34 -5.36
CA VAL A 45 -0.28 10.08 -6.79
C VAL A 45 0.77 8.96 -7.02
N GLY A 46 1.54 8.57 -5.99
CA GLY A 46 2.59 7.56 -6.09
C GLY A 46 2.55 6.42 -5.06
N ALA A 47 1.62 6.43 -4.11
CA ALA A 47 1.46 5.37 -3.12
C ALA A 47 0.93 4.11 -3.78
N VAL A 48 1.65 3.00 -3.58
CA VAL A 48 1.19 1.69 -4.01
C VAL A 48 0.06 1.25 -3.06
N PRO A 49 -1.16 0.98 -3.57
CA PRO A 49 -2.24 0.50 -2.72
C PRO A 49 -1.87 -0.89 -2.16
N PRO A 50 -2.40 -1.28 -0.99
CA PRO A 50 -2.14 -2.60 -0.45
C PRO A 50 -2.66 -3.66 -1.42
N PHE A 51 -1.89 -4.70 -1.70
CA PHE A 51 -2.32 -5.72 -2.68
C PHE A 51 -3.36 -6.69 -2.16
N ARG A 52 -3.53 -6.73 -0.83
CA ARG A 52 -4.54 -7.52 -0.13
C ARG A 52 -5.16 -6.62 0.91
N ILE A 53 -6.46 -6.82 1.09
CA ILE A 53 -7.24 -6.10 2.08
C ILE A 53 -8.05 -7.06 2.92
N GLN A 54 -8.38 -6.63 4.12
CA GLN A 54 -9.30 -7.31 5.01
C GLN A 54 -10.40 -6.36 5.44
N LEU A 55 -11.62 -6.89 5.50
CA LEU A 55 -12.78 -6.16 5.98
C LEU A 55 -13.02 -6.59 7.41
N GLU A 56 -12.84 -5.68 8.34
CA GLU A 56 -13.19 -5.88 9.74
C GLU A 56 -14.56 -5.29 10.00
N PRO A 57 -15.50 -6.07 10.56
CA PRO A 57 -16.77 -5.53 11.04
C PRO A 57 -16.52 -4.38 12.01
N ARG A 58 -17.38 -3.38 11.95
CA ARG A 58 -17.39 -2.33 12.97
C ARG A 58 -17.89 -2.91 14.30
N ASP A 59 -17.11 -2.72 15.35
CA ASP A 59 -17.60 -2.87 16.72
C ASP A 59 -18.37 -1.61 17.12
N ASP A 60 -19.57 -1.78 17.68
CA ASP A 60 -20.48 -0.67 18.00
C ASP A 60 -19.91 0.30 19.06
N ASP A 61 -18.93 -0.16 19.85
CA ASP A 61 -18.26 0.60 20.91
C ASP A 61 -16.98 1.32 20.44
N ASP A 62 -16.61 1.16 19.17
CA ASP A 62 -15.41 1.78 18.61
C ASP A 62 -15.72 3.20 18.07
N ASP A 63 -15.53 4.19 18.95
CA ASP A 63 -15.57 5.62 18.63
C ASP A 63 -14.35 6.09 17.80
N GLU A 64 -13.34 5.24 17.57
CA GLU A 64 -12.11 5.59 16.83
C GLU A 64 -12.29 5.56 15.30
N TRP A 65 -13.50 5.32 14.80
CA TRP A 65 -13.76 5.45 13.37
C TRP A 65 -13.59 6.91 12.93
N LEU A 66 -12.43 7.18 12.33
CA LEU A 66 -12.06 8.46 11.73
C LEU A 66 -12.90 8.75 10.49
N PHE A 67 -14.19 9.01 10.67
CA PHE A 67 -15.03 9.57 9.63
C PHE A 67 -14.51 10.95 9.28
N SER A 68 -14.13 11.12 8.03
CA SER A 68 -13.75 12.42 7.50
C SER A 68 -14.99 13.22 7.10
N HIS A 69 -16.08 12.54 6.71
CA HIS A 69 -17.29 13.13 6.17
C HIS A 69 -18.56 12.43 6.71
N LYS A 70 -18.61 12.22 8.03
CA LYS A 70 -19.65 11.44 8.73
C LYS A 70 -21.09 11.70 8.25
N ASP A 71 -21.50 12.96 8.16
CA ASP A 71 -22.88 13.30 7.81
C ASP A 71 -23.24 12.90 6.36
N GLN A 72 -22.32 13.10 5.42
CA GLN A 72 -22.52 12.71 4.01
C GLN A 72 -22.54 11.19 3.87
N PHE A 73 -21.66 10.50 4.58
CA PHE A 73 -21.58 9.04 4.61
C PHE A 73 -22.86 8.40 5.16
N LEU A 74 -23.37 8.91 6.29
CA LEU A 74 -24.63 8.46 6.89
C LEU A 74 -25.84 8.83 6.03
N ASP A 75 -25.83 9.99 5.38
CA ASP A 75 -26.92 10.39 4.47
C ASP A 75 -27.01 9.48 3.25
N ALA A 76 -25.88 9.20 2.58
CA ALA A 76 -25.81 8.26 1.46
C ALA A 76 -26.27 6.85 1.87
N SER A 77 -25.85 6.39 3.05
CA SER A 77 -26.29 5.12 3.64
C SER A 77 -27.81 5.06 3.84
N ARG A 78 -28.42 6.10 4.43
CA ARG A 78 -29.89 6.17 4.60
C ARG A 78 -30.64 6.19 3.27
N LYS A 79 -30.12 6.90 2.27
CA LYS A 79 -30.70 6.95 0.92
C LYS A 79 -30.75 5.56 0.28
N LEU A 80 -29.72 4.72 0.44
CA LEU A 80 -29.76 3.33 -0.06
C LEU A 80 -30.87 2.52 0.59
N THR A 81 -31.03 2.62 1.92
CA THR A 81 -32.13 1.94 2.63
C THR A 81 -33.50 2.40 2.11
N GLN A 82 -33.68 3.69 1.85
CA GLN A 82 -34.91 4.24 1.25
C GLN A 82 -35.15 3.74 -0.18
N LEU A 83 -34.09 3.39 -0.92
CA LEU A 83 -34.14 2.83 -2.28
C LEU A 83 -34.36 1.30 -2.29
N GLY A 84 -34.56 0.69 -1.12
CA GLY A 84 -34.90 -0.72 -0.96
C GLY A 84 -33.70 -1.64 -0.71
N PHE A 85 -32.49 -1.09 -0.55
CA PHE A 85 -31.33 -1.91 -0.19
C PHE A 85 -31.37 -2.30 1.30
N GLN A 86 -30.95 -3.53 1.59
CA GLN A 86 -30.80 -4.05 2.94
C GLN A 86 -29.34 -3.88 3.40
N PRO A 87 -29.07 -3.40 4.63
CA PRO A 87 -27.71 -3.30 5.13
C PRO A 87 -27.10 -4.69 5.33
N LEU A 88 -25.88 -4.88 4.84
CA LEU A 88 -25.06 -6.08 5.07
C LEU A 88 -24.15 -5.92 6.29
N GLY A 89 -23.66 -4.70 6.52
CA GLY A 89 -22.77 -4.39 7.63
C GLY A 89 -22.01 -3.09 7.42
N GLN A 90 -21.36 -2.65 8.48
CA GLN A 90 -20.37 -1.58 8.46
C GLN A 90 -19.00 -2.23 8.61
N PHE A 91 -18.06 -1.86 7.74
CA PHE A 91 -16.73 -2.47 7.71
C PHE A 91 -15.64 -1.42 7.60
N LYS A 92 -14.48 -1.69 8.17
CA LYS A 92 -13.25 -0.94 7.97
C LYS A 92 -12.30 -1.75 7.11
N VAL A 93 -11.68 -1.10 6.13
CA VAL A 93 -10.51 -1.65 5.43
C VAL A 93 -9.27 -1.15 6.17
N ASN A 94 -8.63 -2.03 6.94
CA ASN A 94 -7.54 -1.62 7.83
C ASN A 94 -6.32 -1.10 7.09
N GLU A 95 -5.96 -1.75 5.99
CA GLU A 95 -4.73 -1.44 5.26
C GLU A 95 -4.74 -0.03 4.63
N ILE A 96 -5.92 0.57 4.45
CA ILE A 96 -6.09 1.94 3.93
C ILE A 96 -6.96 2.82 4.82
N MET A 97 -7.29 2.38 6.05
CA MET A 97 -8.13 3.10 7.00
C MET A 97 -9.42 3.65 6.36
N LEU A 98 -10.13 2.81 5.61
CA LEU A 98 -11.32 3.20 4.84
C LEU A 98 -12.61 2.66 5.47
N PRO A 99 -13.41 3.52 6.15
CA PRO A 99 -14.78 3.20 6.53
C PRO A 99 -15.66 2.89 5.32
N MET A 100 -16.47 1.83 5.42
CA MET A 100 -17.48 1.49 4.43
C MET A 100 -18.78 1.00 5.06
N ASN A 101 -19.90 1.29 4.40
CA ASN A 101 -21.18 0.63 4.66
C ASN A 101 -21.58 -0.16 3.41
N ALA A 102 -21.83 -1.45 3.59
CA ALA A 102 -22.25 -2.32 2.50
C ALA A 102 -23.73 -2.67 2.60
N PHE A 103 -24.37 -2.77 1.44
CA PHE A 103 -25.79 -3.06 1.29
C PHE A 103 -26.02 -4.02 0.13
N VAL A 104 -27.19 -4.67 0.13
CA VAL A 104 -27.64 -5.56 -0.95
C VAL A 104 -29.08 -5.28 -1.34
N ASP A 105 -29.35 -5.30 -2.63
CA ASP A 105 -30.67 -5.53 -3.20
C ASP A 105 -30.70 -6.98 -3.69
N THR A 106 -31.32 -7.87 -2.91
CA THR A 106 -31.31 -9.32 -3.19
C THR A 106 -32.09 -9.66 -4.45
N ASP A 107 -33.18 -8.93 -4.72
CA ASP A 107 -34.05 -9.18 -5.85
C ASP A 107 -33.39 -8.77 -7.16
N ALA A 108 -32.67 -7.63 -7.15
CA ALA A 108 -31.91 -7.16 -8.30
C ALA A 108 -30.46 -7.71 -8.34
N GLN A 109 -30.03 -8.43 -7.30
CA GLN A 109 -28.67 -8.95 -7.13
C GLN A 109 -27.60 -7.87 -7.30
N ILE A 110 -27.77 -6.75 -6.57
CA ILE A 110 -26.89 -5.58 -6.61
C ILE A 110 -26.28 -5.38 -5.23
N TYR A 111 -24.96 -5.20 -5.16
CA TYR A 111 -24.30 -4.65 -3.99
C TYR A 111 -24.18 -3.14 -4.13
N ALA A 112 -24.42 -2.42 -3.04
CA ALA A 112 -24.07 -1.02 -2.94
C ALA A 112 -23.08 -0.85 -1.80
N VAL A 113 -21.98 -0.14 -2.04
CA VAL A 113 -20.95 0.10 -1.03
C VAL A 113 -20.68 1.59 -0.97
N VAL A 114 -20.93 2.21 0.19
CA VAL A 114 -20.63 3.61 0.47
C VAL A 114 -19.30 3.66 1.19
N TYR A 115 -18.41 4.55 0.80
CA TYR A 115 -17.08 4.74 1.40
C TYR A 115 -16.93 6.16 1.93
N ASP A 116 -16.08 6.36 2.93
CA ASP A 116 -15.65 7.69 3.39
C ASP A 116 -14.11 7.79 3.38
N HIS A 117 -13.54 8.49 2.41
CA HIS A 117 -12.10 8.72 2.33
C HIS A 117 -11.76 10.17 2.63
N ALA A 118 -10.72 10.41 3.44
CA ALA A 118 -10.27 11.74 3.85
C ALA A 118 -10.04 12.70 2.67
N VAL A 119 -9.44 12.21 1.59
CA VAL A 119 -9.14 13.00 0.38
C VAL A 119 -10.23 12.94 -0.70
N ALA A 120 -10.74 11.74 -1.04
CA ALA A 120 -11.69 11.57 -2.15
C ALA A 120 -13.15 11.91 -1.78
N GLY A 121 -13.45 12.09 -0.48
CA GLY A 121 -14.81 12.33 -0.01
C GLY A 121 -15.62 11.05 0.11
N VAL A 122 -16.95 11.20 0.06
CA VAL A 122 -17.91 10.09 0.10
C VAL A 122 -18.34 9.72 -1.31
N TRP A 123 -18.25 8.43 -1.64
CA TRP A 123 -18.81 7.90 -2.88
C TRP A 123 -19.50 6.55 -2.63
N CYS A 124 -20.22 6.09 -3.63
CA CYS A 124 -20.94 4.85 -3.67
C CYS A 124 -20.63 4.09 -4.95
N ASP A 125 -20.32 2.81 -4.80
CA ASP A 125 -20.22 1.85 -5.90
C ASP A 125 -21.45 0.94 -5.90
N LEU A 126 -22.10 0.83 -7.06
CA LEU A 126 -23.12 -0.17 -7.34
C LEU A 126 -22.47 -1.28 -8.15
N VAL A 127 -22.47 -2.50 -7.64
CA VAL A 127 -21.73 -3.63 -8.21
C VAL A 127 -22.63 -4.83 -8.39
N ARG A 128 -22.55 -5.44 -9.56
CA ARG A 128 -23.13 -6.77 -9.84
C ARG A 128 -22.00 -7.71 -10.25
N GLY A 129 -21.88 -8.81 -9.52
CA GLY A 129 -20.96 -9.90 -9.84
C GLY A 129 -21.66 -11.02 -10.59
N PHE A 130 -20.93 -11.71 -11.47
CA PHE A 130 -21.46 -12.82 -12.26
C PHE A 130 -20.81 -14.16 -11.89
N GLU A 131 -21.49 -15.27 -12.20
CA GLU A 131 -21.00 -16.63 -11.96
C GLU A 131 -19.67 -16.90 -12.66
N ASN A 132 -19.51 -16.42 -13.89
CA ASN A 132 -18.29 -16.55 -14.69
C ASN A 132 -17.08 -15.74 -14.17
N GLY A 133 -17.24 -14.96 -13.10
CA GLY A 133 -16.19 -14.13 -12.53
C GLY A 133 -16.14 -12.70 -13.08
N ASN A 134 -16.99 -12.32 -14.03
CA ASN A 134 -17.08 -10.93 -14.47
C ASN A 134 -17.73 -10.05 -13.41
N SER A 135 -17.60 -8.73 -13.58
CA SER A 135 -18.26 -7.70 -12.77
C SER A 135 -18.71 -6.51 -13.61
N PHE A 136 -19.80 -5.90 -13.19
CA PHE A 136 -20.33 -4.65 -13.73
C PHE A 136 -20.53 -3.66 -12.59
N CYS A 137 -19.93 -2.47 -12.70
CA CYS A 137 -19.87 -1.48 -11.63
C CYS A 137 -20.21 -0.08 -12.16
N TYR A 138 -21.10 0.64 -11.47
CA TYR A 138 -21.21 2.09 -11.59
C TYR A 138 -20.78 2.75 -10.28
N ALA A 139 -19.99 3.79 -10.39
CA ALA A 139 -19.56 4.60 -9.26
C ALA A 139 -19.99 6.05 -9.45
N ASN A 140 -20.38 6.74 -8.38
CA ASN A 140 -20.54 8.21 -8.41
C ASN A 140 -19.27 8.95 -7.97
N SER A 141 -18.11 8.28 -8.01
CA SER A 141 -16.81 8.92 -7.87
C SER A 141 -16.29 9.42 -9.23
N LYS A 142 -15.19 10.17 -9.20
CA LYS A 142 -14.44 10.54 -10.42
C LYS A 142 -13.71 9.32 -10.99
N ASP A 143 -13.57 9.26 -12.31
CA ASP A 143 -12.78 8.20 -12.96
C ASP A 143 -11.32 8.27 -12.50
N HIS A 144 -10.80 7.14 -12.03
CA HIS A 144 -9.41 7.02 -11.60
C HIS A 144 -8.44 6.89 -12.78
N LEU A 145 -8.92 6.77 -14.04
CA LEU A 145 -8.14 6.77 -15.29
C LEU A 145 -7.13 5.61 -15.48
N MET A 146 -7.12 4.69 -14.53
CA MET A 146 -6.39 3.43 -14.60
C MET A 146 -7.08 2.47 -15.57
N ASP A 147 -6.28 1.63 -16.23
CA ASP A 147 -6.80 0.54 -17.03
C ASP A 147 -7.61 -0.43 -16.14
N ARG A 148 -8.55 -1.13 -16.78
CA ARG A 148 -9.46 -2.08 -16.14
C ARG A 148 -9.16 -3.49 -16.62
N ALA A 149 -9.35 -4.47 -15.75
CA ALA A 149 -9.18 -5.86 -16.11
C ALA A 149 -10.25 -6.28 -17.14
N PRO A 150 -9.96 -7.21 -18.08
CA PRO A 150 -10.89 -7.58 -19.16
C PRO A 150 -12.25 -8.12 -18.69
N TRP A 151 -12.34 -8.63 -17.45
CA TRP A 151 -13.56 -9.15 -16.84
C TRP A 151 -14.38 -8.09 -16.08
N SER A 152 -13.86 -6.87 -15.92
CA SER A 152 -14.49 -5.81 -15.13
C SER A 152 -14.95 -4.66 -16.01
N THR A 153 -16.26 -4.39 -15.99
CA THR A 153 -16.84 -3.18 -16.56
C THR A 153 -17.08 -2.18 -15.46
N GLN A 154 -16.50 -0.98 -15.58
CA GLN A 154 -16.71 0.11 -14.62
C GLN A 154 -17.00 1.41 -15.36
N THR A 155 -17.99 2.16 -14.89
CA THR A 155 -18.36 3.48 -15.42
C THR A 155 -18.55 4.46 -14.28
N PHE A 156 -18.09 5.70 -14.46
CA PHE A 156 -18.07 6.73 -13.43
C PHE A 156 -19.07 7.85 -13.75
N PHE A 157 -19.80 8.30 -12.74
CA PHE A 157 -20.85 9.32 -12.82
C PHE A 157 -20.70 10.33 -11.67
N PRO A 158 -19.63 11.14 -11.63
CA PRO A 158 -19.24 11.95 -10.47
C PRO A 158 -20.30 12.96 -9.99
N ASP A 159 -21.22 13.37 -10.86
CA ASP A 159 -22.27 14.35 -10.56
C ASP A 159 -23.68 13.74 -10.51
N MET A 160 -23.79 12.41 -10.56
CA MET A 160 -25.08 11.74 -10.56
C MET A 160 -25.56 11.47 -9.13
N GLU A 161 -26.77 11.95 -8.83
CA GLU A 161 -27.47 11.64 -7.59
C GLU A 161 -27.70 10.14 -7.44
N LEU A 162 -27.54 9.64 -6.21
CA LEU A 162 -27.54 8.19 -5.91
C LEU A 162 -28.82 7.48 -6.35
N ALA A 163 -29.99 8.11 -6.21
CA ALA A 163 -31.26 7.54 -6.65
C ALA A 163 -31.33 7.34 -8.17
N GLU A 164 -30.80 8.30 -8.95
CA GLU A 164 -30.75 8.17 -10.40
C GLU A 164 -29.69 7.15 -10.82
N LEU A 165 -28.55 7.09 -10.12
CA LEU A 165 -27.52 6.07 -10.33
C LEU A 165 -28.09 4.65 -10.15
N VAL A 166 -28.83 4.41 -9.06
CA VAL A 166 -29.47 3.13 -8.77
C VAL A 166 -30.49 2.76 -9.86
N LYS A 167 -31.35 3.71 -10.22
CA LYS A 167 -32.34 3.51 -11.29
C LYS A 167 -31.68 3.17 -12.61
N ARG A 168 -30.61 3.89 -12.97
CA ARG A 168 -29.84 3.66 -14.19
C ARG A 168 -29.17 2.29 -14.18
N PHE A 169 -28.50 1.93 -13.08
CA PHE A 169 -27.86 0.63 -12.91
C PHE A 169 -28.86 -0.52 -13.06
N ARG A 170 -30.04 -0.43 -12.43
CA ARG A 170 -31.09 -1.45 -12.57
C ARG A 170 -31.56 -1.65 -14.01
N ASN A 171 -31.55 -0.59 -14.82
CA ASN A 171 -31.98 -0.63 -16.22
C ASN A 171 -30.87 -1.11 -17.18
N GLU A 172 -29.62 -0.71 -16.95
CA GLU A 172 -28.51 -0.90 -17.90
C GLU A 172 -27.62 -2.11 -17.57
N ALA A 173 -27.49 -2.48 -16.28
CA ALA A 173 -26.61 -3.58 -15.89
C ALA A 173 -27.19 -4.94 -16.33
N PRO A 174 -26.39 -5.81 -16.98
CA PRO A 174 -26.84 -7.16 -17.36
C PRO A 174 -27.29 -7.97 -16.14
N GLN A 175 -28.42 -8.67 -16.22
CA GLN A 175 -28.96 -9.49 -15.11
C GLN A 175 -28.63 -10.98 -15.25
N GLU A 176 -28.47 -11.48 -16.48
CA GLU A 176 -28.24 -12.91 -16.71
C GLU A 176 -26.92 -13.37 -16.06
N GLY A 177 -26.99 -14.47 -15.30
CA GLY A 177 -25.83 -15.05 -14.60
C GLY A 177 -25.33 -14.22 -13.42
N ALA A 178 -26.11 -13.24 -12.95
CA ALA A 178 -25.79 -12.48 -11.75
C ALA A 178 -25.88 -13.36 -10.51
N LYS A 179 -25.00 -13.07 -9.54
CA LYS A 179 -24.94 -13.82 -8.27
C LYS A 179 -24.89 -12.90 -7.07
N THR A 180 -25.42 -13.41 -5.97
CA THR A 180 -25.34 -12.83 -4.63
C THR A 180 -24.71 -13.89 -3.72
N VAL A 181 -23.73 -13.50 -2.91
CA VAL A 181 -23.21 -14.30 -1.79
C VAL A 181 -24.02 -14.04 -0.51
N PRO A 182 -24.07 -15.01 0.42
CA PRO A 182 -24.61 -14.78 1.76
C PRO A 182 -23.96 -13.58 2.46
N THR A 183 -24.70 -12.91 3.33
CA THR A 183 -24.25 -11.69 4.05
C THR A 183 -22.94 -11.91 4.79
N GLU A 184 -22.83 -13.02 5.50
CA GLU A 184 -21.64 -13.43 6.27
C GLU A 184 -20.40 -13.70 5.39
N GLU A 185 -20.59 -13.96 4.10
CA GLU A 185 -19.51 -14.16 3.15
C GLU A 185 -19.08 -12.87 2.45
N PHE A 186 -19.84 -11.78 2.60
CA PHE A 186 -19.55 -10.51 1.92
C PHE A 186 -18.12 -9.99 2.17
N PRO A 187 -17.58 -9.98 3.41
CA PRO A 187 -16.20 -9.53 3.65
C PRO A 187 -15.16 -10.30 2.83
N LYS A 188 -15.27 -11.63 2.82
CA LYS A 188 -14.38 -12.51 2.05
C LYS A 188 -14.58 -12.35 0.55
N TYR A 189 -15.83 -12.18 0.11
CA TYR A 189 -16.16 -11.93 -1.27
C TYR A 189 -15.53 -10.63 -1.77
N PHE A 190 -15.68 -9.52 -1.03
CA PHE A 190 -15.13 -8.22 -1.35
C PHE A 190 -13.59 -8.25 -1.42
N ALA A 191 -12.93 -8.77 -0.37
CA ALA A 191 -11.47 -8.91 -0.32
C ALA A 191 -10.93 -9.76 -1.48
N ARG A 192 -11.62 -10.85 -1.84
CA ARG A 192 -11.26 -11.68 -2.98
C ARG A 192 -11.41 -10.93 -4.31
N ARG A 193 -12.47 -10.14 -4.48
CA ARG A 193 -12.68 -9.33 -5.69
C ARG A 193 -11.58 -8.27 -5.85
N TYR A 194 -11.26 -7.57 -4.77
CA TYR A 194 -10.15 -6.62 -4.74
C TYR A 194 -8.82 -7.30 -5.09
N ALA A 195 -8.53 -8.45 -4.48
CA ALA A 195 -7.31 -9.21 -4.74
C ALA A 195 -7.19 -9.66 -6.18
N MET A 196 -8.29 -10.05 -6.86
CA MET A 196 -8.27 -10.41 -8.28
C MET A 196 -7.83 -9.24 -9.16
N ASP A 197 -8.34 -8.04 -8.90
CA ASP A 197 -7.96 -6.84 -9.67
C ASP A 197 -6.52 -6.41 -9.37
N MET A 198 -6.07 -6.50 -8.11
CA MET A 198 -4.68 -6.24 -7.75
C MET A 198 -3.73 -7.28 -8.37
N ASP A 199 -4.09 -8.57 -8.38
CA ASP A 199 -3.29 -9.62 -9.01
C ASP A 199 -3.13 -9.39 -10.52
N TRP A 200 -4.16 -8.90 -11.18
CA TRP A 200 -4.06 -8.47 -12.57
C TRP A 200 -3.07 -7.32 -12.77
N ARG A 201 -3.08 -6.30 -11.89
CA ARG A 201 -2.11 -5.19 -11.94
C ARG A 201 -0.69 -5.66 -11.66
N ILE A 202 -0.50 -6.48 -10.63
CA ILE A 202 0.80 -7.09 -10.27
C ILE A 202 1.36 -7.89 -11.45
N ASN A 203 0.53 -8.66 -12.14
CA ASN A 203 0.95 -9.44 -13.30
C ASN A 203 1.38 -8.59 -14.50
N ARG A 204 0.95 -7.33 -14.58
CA ARG A 204 1.42 -6.35 -15.57
C ARG A 204 2.62 -5.53 -15.11
N GLY A 205 3.09 -5.72 -13.87
CA GLY A 205 4.16 -4.92 -13.28
C GLY A 205 3.71 -3.58 -12.68
N GLY A 206 2.42 -3.43 -12.38
CA GLY A 206 1.83 -2.18 -11.87
C GLY A 206 1.23 -1.30 -12.98
N PRO A 207 1.06 0.02 -12.74
CA PRO A 207 0.53 0.95 -13.72
C PRO A 207 1.50 1.18 -14.87
N SER A 208 0.95 1.26 -16.07
CA SER A 208 1.69 1.70 -17.25
C SER A 208 2.00 3.20 -17.20
N GLU A 209 3.04 3.61 -17.93
CA GLU A 209 3.35 5.04 -18.13
C GLU A 209 2.13 5.82 -18.67
N ALA A 210 1.37 5.21 -19.59
CA ALA A 210 0.16 5.84 -20.13
C ALA A 210 -0.90 6.09 -19.05
N GLU A 211 -1.11 5.15 -18.12
CA GLU A 211 -2.00 5.35 -16.97
C GLU A 211 -1.52 6.50 -16.08
N ILE A 212 -0.23 6.52 -15.74
CA ILE A 212 0.39 7.55 -14.90
C ILE A 212 0.24 8.94 -15.53
N ARG A 213 0.55 9.07 -16.82
CA ARG A 213 0.44 10.34 -17.56
C ARG A 213 -1.00 10.84 -17.65
N ARG A 214 -1.97 9.95 -17.90
CA ARG A 214 -3.40 10.31 -17.92
C ARG A 214 -3.88 10.87 -16.58
N ILE A 215 -3.42 10.28 -15.48
CA ILE A 215 -3.77 10.74 -14.13
C ILE A 215 -3.16 12.11 -13.86
N ALA A 216 -1.87 12.30 -14.16
CA ALA A 216 -1.20 13.57 -13.95
C ALA A 216 -1.82 14.70 -14.79
N GLU A 217 -2.18 14.42 -16.05
CA GLU A 217 -2.85 15.38 -16.94
C GLU A 217 -4.23 15.81 -16.40
N ARG A 218 -5.02 14.88 -15.82
CA ARG A 218 -6.32 15.20 -15.21
C ARG A 218 -6.17 16.19 -14.05
N ASP A 219 -5.11 16.04 -13.28
CA ASP A 219 -4.89 16.82 -12.06
C ASP A 219 -4.10 18.11 -12.32
N ASP A 220 -3.86 18.46 -13.60
CA ASP A 220 -3.05 19.60 -14.06
C ASP A 220 -1.64 19.61 -13.45
N ASN A 221 -1.10 18.40 -13.22
CA ASN A 221 0.23 18.17 -12.68
C ASN A 221 1.21 17.90 -13.83
N GLU A 222 2.40 18.49 -13.74
CA GLU A 222 3.50 18.10 -14.62
C GLU A 222 3.87 16.63 -14.40
N CYS A 223 4.05 15.88 -15.49
CA CYS A 223 4.39 14.46 -15.45
C CYS A 223 5.74 14.23 -16.12
N THR A 224 6.82 14.40 -15.37
CA THR A 224 8.17 14.20 -15.90
C THR A 224 8.48 12.71 -16.07
N PRO A 225 9.42 12.33 -16.97
CA PRO A 225 9.90 10.95 -17.06
C PRO A 225 10.39 10.37 -15.73
N GLU A 226 11.03 11.21 -14.90
CA GLU A 226 11.54 10.84 -13.58
C GLU A 226 10.40 10.45 -12.64
N MET A 227 9.29 11.20 -12.65
CA MET A 227 8.09 10.85 -11.87
C MET A 227 7.48 9.53 -12.30
N VAL A 228 7.41 9.27 -13.62
CA VAL A 228 6.93 7.98 -14.15
C VAL A 228 7.83 6.84 -13.66
N ASN A 229 9.14 7.01 -13.78
CA ASN A 229 10.12 6.02 -13.36
C ASN A 229 10.02 5.74 -11.84
N GLN A 230 9.86 6.78 -11.02
CA GLN A 230 9.69 6.66 -9.57
C GLN A 230 8.42 5.89 -9.21
N ILE A 231 7.27 6.24 -9.79
CA ILE A 231 6.01 5.54 -9.50
C ILE A 231 6.14 4.07 -9.87
N GLN A 232 6.71 3.76 -11.05
CA GLN A 232 6.92 2.38 -11.45
C GLN A 232 7.95 1.66 -10.57
N ALA A 233 8.99 2.34 -10.10
CA ALA A 233 9.96 1.80 -9.16
C ALA A 233 9.30 1.42 -7.84
N ASN A 234 8.49 2.31 -7.26
CA ASN A 234 7.73 2.04 -6.03
C ASN A 234 6.83 0.80 -6.19
N TRP A 235 6.13 0.69 -7.32
CA TRP A 235 5.32 -0.51 -7.62
C TRP A 235 6.16 -1.78 -7.74
N ARG A 236 7.32 -1.73 -8.41
CA ARG A 236 8.23 -2.88 -8.51
C ARG A 236 8.72 -3.33 -7.13
N VAL A 237 9.10 -2.39 -6.26
CA VAL A 237 9.53 -2.67 -4.88
C VAL A 237 8.39 -3.34 -4.11
N ALA A 238 7.20 -2.74 -4.10
CA ALA A 238 6.05 -3.32 -3.41
C ALA A 238 5.68 -4.71 -3.93
N ILE A 239 5.72 -4.93 -5.26
CA ILE A 239 5.48 -6.25 -5.88
C ILE A 239 6.51 -7.28 -5.42
N SER A 240 7.78 -6.88 -5.32
CA SER A 240 8.87 -7.74 -4.86
C SER A 240 8.66 -8.16 -3.41
N GLU A 241 8.43 -7.20 -2.50
CA GLU A 241 8.16 -7.51 -1.09
C GLU A 241 6.93 -8.40 -0.92
N PHE A 242 5.86 -8.13 -1.68
CA PHE A 242 4.67 -8.97 -1.68
C PHE A 242 4.96 -10.44 -2.04
N PHE A 243 5.84 -10.69 -3.01
CA PHE A 243 6.21 -12.05 -3.37
C PHE A 243 7.20 -12.66 -2.37
N LYS A 244 8.15 -11.89 -1.85
CA LYS A 244 9.09 -12.32 -0.79
C LYS A 244 8.34 -12.86 0.43
N GLU A 245 7.41 -12.09 0.99
CA GLU A 245 6.60 -12.51 2.14
C GLU A 245 5.85 -13.82 1.89
N ARG A 246 5.24 -13.95 0.70
CA ARG A 246 4.43 -15.12 0.36
C ARG A 246 5.27 -16.36 0.07
N CYS A 247 6.41 -16.20 -0.57
CA CYS A 247 7.36 -17.29 -0.81
C CYS A 247 7.93 -17.79 0.51
N LEU A 248 8.38 -16.89 1.39
CA LEU A 248 8.87 -17.25 2.72
C LEU A 248 7.79 -17.94 3.55
N LYS A 249 6.59 -17.36 3.62
CA LYS A 249 5.45 -17.97 4.32
C LYS A 249 5.13 -19.37 3.80
N ASN A 250 5.18 -19.57 2.48
CA ASN A 250 4.94 -20.88 1.89
C ASN A 250 6.09 -21.87 2.17
N PHE A 251 7.34 -21.40 2.14
CA PHE A 251 8.51 -22.20 2.50
C PHE A 251 8.42 -22.70 3.95
N LEU A 252 8.20 -21.79 4.90
CA LEU A 252 8.10 -22.11 6.33
C LEU A 252 6.97 -23.10 6.60
N LYS A 253 5.80 -22.91 5.98
CA LYS A 253 4.66 -23.83 6.11
C LYS A 253 4.95 -25.24 5.60
N GLN A 254 5.83 -25.39 4.62
CA GLN A 254 6.18 -26.69 4.02
C GLN A 254 7.42 -27.31 4.67
N SER A 255 8.15 -26.56 5.50
CA SER A 255 9.35 -27.05 6.17
C SER A 255 9.03 -27.75 7.48
N ASP A 256 9.71 -28.85 7.78
CA ASP A 256 9.63 -29.55 9.08
C ASP A 256 10.49 -28.87 10.17
N ARG A 257 10.75 -27.57 10.03
CA ARG A 257 11.60 -26.79 10.95
C ARG A 257 10.85 -26.47 12.24
N SER A 258 11.60 -26.42 13.34
CA SER A 258 11.08 -25.99 14.65
C SER A 258 10.58 -24.54 14.60
N ARG A 259 9.73 -24.15 15.58
CA ARG A 259 9.22 -22.78 15.66
C ARG A 259 10.36 -21.75 15.77
N LEU A 260 11.39 -22.04 16.56
CA LEU A 260 12.56 -21.17 16.72
C LEU A 260 13.32 -20.97 15.39
N GLU A 261 13.59 -22.05 14.66
CA GLU A 261 14.23 -21.95 13.33
C GLU A 261 13.37 -21.19 12.33
N GLN A 262 12.04 -21.33 12.42
CA GLN A 262 11.13 -20.56 11.56
C GLN A 262 11.19 -19.07 11.87
N GLU A 263 11.21 -18.68 13.14
CA GLU A 263 11.34 -17.28 13.55
C GLU A 263 12.71 -16.71 13.14
N ARG A 264 13.82 -17.41 13.39
CA ARG A 264 15.15 -17.00 12.91
C ARG A 264 15.17 -16.73 11.41
N LEU A 265 14.56 -17.60 10.61
CA LEU A 265 14.46 -17.38 9.17
C LEU A 265 13.55 -16.21 8.78
N ARG A 266 12.61 -15.78 9.61
CA ARG A 266 11.80 -14.59 9.30
C ARG A 266 12.63 -13.31 9.30
N TYR A 267 13.61 -13.23 10.21
CA TYR A 267 14.45 -12.05 10.40
C TYR A 267 15.76 -12.15 9.61
N GLY A 268 16.44 -13.30 9.64
CA GLY A 268 17.77 -13.46 9.05
C GLY A 268 17.83 -14.06 7.64
N SER A 269 16.69 -14.16 6.94
CA SER A 269 16.65 -14.68 5.56
C SER A 269 16.17 -13.67 4.52
N ILE A 270 16.70 -13.81 3.31
CA ILE A 270 16.24 -13.12 2.11
C ILE A 270 15.57 -14.11 1.17
N VAL A 271 14.70 -13.58 0.31
CA VAL A 271 14.04 -14.34 -0.75
C VAL A 271 14.45 -13.77 -2.09
N ILE A 272 15.10 -14.59 -2.93
CA ILE A 272 15.42 -14.23 -4.30
C ILE A 272 14.40 -14.89 -5.23
N HIS A 273 13.50 -14.10 -5.82
CA HIS A 273 12.41 -14.62 -6.64
C HIS A 273 12.50 -14.19 -8.12
N GLU A 274 11.84 -14.93 -8.99
CA GLU A 274 11.97 -14.83 -10.46
C GLU A 274 11.57 -13.48 -11.08
N ARG A 275 10.96 -12.58 -10.29
CA ARG A 275 10.51 -11.25 -10.73
C ARG A 275 11.41 -10.09 -10.27
N MET A 276 12.45 -10.38 -9.49
CA MET A 276 13.36 -9.35 -9.01
C MET A 276 14.17 -8.74 -10.15
N GLN A 277 14.39 -7.43 -10.08
CA GLN A 277 15.29 -6.67 -10.94
C GLN A 277 16.69 -6.56 -10.32
N ALA A 278 17.64 -6.03 -11.08
CA ALA A 278 19.04 -5.97 -10.66
C ALA A 278 19.24 -5.18 -9.37
N GLU A 279 18.54 -4.06 -9.22
CA GLU A 279 18.58 -3.18 -8.05
C GLU A 279 18.06 -3.88 -6.80
N GLN A 280 17.01 -4.70 -6.97
CA GLN A 280 16.40 -5.45 -5.87
C GLN A 280 17.31 -6.60 -5.41
N ILE A 281 17.98 -7.26 -6.35
CA ILE A 281 18.97 -8.30 -6.03
C ILE A 281 20.17 -7.69 -5.31
N LEU A 282 20.61 -6.49 -5.73
CA LEU A 282 21.73 -5.80 -5.10
C LEU A 282 21.37 -5.34 -3.68
N ASN A 283 20.18 -4.75 -3.48
CA ASN A 283 19.69 -4.39 -2.15
C ASN A 283 19.62 -5.62 -1.22
N ALA A 284 19.15 -6.77 -1.72
CA ALA A 284 19.14 -8.00 -0.93
C ALA A 284 20.55 -8.55 -0.61
N PHE A 285 21.56 -8.17 -1.39
CA PHE A 285 22.96 -8.57 -1.21
C PHE A 285 23.75 -7.63 -0.29
N ASP A 286 23.40 -6.34 -0.29
CA ASP A 286 24.09 -5.25 0.38
C ASP A 286 23.03 -4.25 0.86
N ASP A 287 22.79 -4.23 2.16
CA ASP A 287 21.81 -3.37 2.84
C ASP A 287 22.21 -1.88 2.82
N GLU A 288 23.50 -1.60 2.65
CA GLU A 288 24.05 -0.26 2.40
C GLU A 288 23.75 0.27 0.98
N PHE A 289 23.12 -0.52 0.09
CA PHE A 289 22.79 -0.05 -1.26
C PHE A 289 21.47 0.73 -1.31
N TYR A 290 21.56 2.03 -1.63
CA TYR A 290 20.42 2.90 -1.89
C TYR A 290 20.27 3.18 -3.40
N PRO A 291 19.19 2.69 -4.05
CA PRO A 291 19.06 2.77 -5.52
C PRO A 291 18.87 4.18 -6.07
N ASP A 292 18.46 5.14 -5.22
CA ASP A 292 18.16 6.52 -5.60
C ASP A 292 19.35 7.49 -5.33
N GLU A 293 20.50 6.98 -4.87
CA GLU A 293 21.70 7.81 -4.68
C GLU A 293 22.38 8.14 -6.01
N GLU A 294 22.27 9.40 -6.40
CA GLU A 294 23.04 9.96 -7.52
C GLU A 294 24.43 10.39 -7.07
N LEU A 295 25.37 10.39 -8.01
CA LEU A 295 26.71 10.87 -7.75
C LEU A 295 26.72 12.39 -7.48
N ASP A 296 26.73 12.80 -6.21
CA ASP A 296 26.94 14.18 -5.79
C ASP A 296 28.43 14.59 -5.90
N SER A 297 28.69 15.83 -6.31
CA SER A 297 30.03 16.42 -6.27
C SER A 297 30.57 16.59 -4.85
N ASP A 298 29.69 16.63 -3.85
CA ASP A 298 30.03 16.85 -2.44
C ASP A 298 30.16 15.54 -1.63
N MET A 299 30.01 14.36 -2.26
CA MET A 299 30.21 13.06 -1.61
C MET A 299 31.65 12.85 -1.14
N GLU A 300 31.78 12.17 0.00
CA GLU A 300 33.08 11.75 0.52
C GLU A 300 33.73 10.68 -0.38
N GLU A 301 35.04 10.49 -0.26
CA GLU A 301 35.80 9.60 -1.16
C GLU A 301 35.38 8.13 -1.00
N ASP A 302 35.10 7.70 0.22
CA ASP A 302 34.60 6.37 0.56
C ASP A 302 33.16 6.13 0.07
N GLU A 303 32.26 7.09 0.24
CA GLU A 303 30.90 7.05 -0.32
C GLU A 303 30.94 6.89 -1.84
N ARG A 304 31.82 7.64 -2.52
CA ARG A 304 32.03 7.56 -3.96
C ARG A 304 32.59 6.20 -4.38
N GLU A 305 33.52 5.62 -3.62
CA GLU A 305 34.04 4.28 -3.88
C GLU A 305 32.95 3.21 -3.73
N ALA A 306 32.13 3.30 -2.69
CA ALA A 306 30.98 2.43 -2.46
C ALA A 306 29.99 2.51 -3.63
N TRP A 307 29.60 3.73 -4.03
CA TRP A 307 28.71 3.96 -5.18
C TRP A 307 29.28 3.34 -6.47
N MET A 308 30.56 3.56 -6.76
CA MET A 308 31.21 2.99 -7.96
C MET A 308 31.21 1.46 -7.94
N LYS A 309 31.40 0.86 -6.76
CA LYS A 309 31.33 -0.58 -6.55
C LYS A 309 29.90 -1.11 -6.76
N HIS A 310 28.88 -0.43 -6.22
CA HIS A 310 27.48 -0.76 -6.47
C HIS A 310 27.13 -0.70 -7.96
N GLN A 311 27.59 0.32 -8.69
CA GLN A 311 27.41 0.41 -10.14
C GLN A 311 28.09 -0.73 -10.92
N GLN A 312 29.24 -1.21 -10.44
CA GLN A 312 29.87 -2.41 -11.01
C GLN A 312 29.03 -3.67 -10.75
N TRP A 313 28.52 -3.84 -9.53
CA TRP A 313 27.65 -4.97 -9.20
C TRP A 313 26.35 -4.95 -9.98
N LEU A 314 25.69 -3.81 -10.13
CA LEU A 314 24.49 -3.67 -10.96
C LEU A 314 24.74 -4.16 -12.39
N LYS A 315 25.86 -3.77 -13.01
CA LYS A 315 26.22 -4.22 -14.37
C LYS A 315 26.41 -5.74 -14.43
N ILE A 316 27.05 -6.33 -13.42
CA ILE A 316 27.24 -7.78 -13.33
C ILE A 316 25.88 -8.49 -13.21
N ILE A 317 25.01 -8.02 -12.32
CA ILE A 317 23.68 -8.60 -12.10
C ILE A 317 22.83 -8.47 -13.38
N GLN A 318 22.82 -7.30 -14.02
CA GLN A 318 22.11 -7.07 -15.28
C GLN A 318 22.58 -8.00 -16.40
N GLU A 319 23.89 -8.25 -16.50
CA GLU A 319 24.41 -9.20 -17.49
C GLU A 319 24.03 -10.65 -17.15
N ALA A 320 24.06 -11.03 -15.87
CA ALA A 320 23.63 -12.35 -15.43
C ALA A 320 22.12 -12.58 -15.66
N LEU A 321 21.29 -11.56 -15.46
CA LEU A 321 19.83 -11.62 -15.73
C LEU A 321 19.50 -11.81 -17.21
N LYS A 322 20.39 -11.47 -18.14
CA LYS A 322 20.21 -11.81 -19.57
C LYS A 322 20.42 -13.29 -19.85
N GLN A 323 21.16 -13.98 -19.00
CA GLN A 323 21.58 -15.37 -19.19
C GLN A 323 20.76 -16.37 -18.37
N GLY A 324 20.11 -15.92 -17.31
CA GLY A 324 19.37 -16.80 -16.40
C GLY A 324 18.43 -16.04 -15.46
N PRO A 325 17.72 -16.77 -14.58
CA PRO A 325 16.78 -16.17 -13.65
C PRO A 325 17.49 -15.41 -12.50
N PRO A 326 16.80 -14.51 -11.78
CA PRO A 326 17.33 -13.79 -10.62
C PRO A 326 18.10 -14.64 -9.61
N GLN A 327 17.63 -15.85 -9.33
CA GLN A 327 18.27 -16.82 -8.44
C GLN A 327 19.70 -17.17 -8.89
N GLN A 328 19.90 -17.33 -10.19
CA GLN A 328 21.22 -17.61 -10.75
C GLN A 328 22.10 -16.36 -10.71
N ALA A 329 21.55 -15.18 -11.00
CA ALA A 329 22.26 -13.92 -10.91
C ALA A 329 22.78 -13.66 -9.49
N PHE A 330 21.96 -13.92 -8.47
CA PHE A 330 22.36 -13.81 -7.07
C PHE A 330 23.48 -14.79 -6.68
N ARG A 331 23.38 -16.07 -7.08
CA ARG A 331 24.45 -17.05 -6.85
C ARG A 331 25.78 -16.63 -7.50
N GLU A 332 25.72 -16.06 -8.70
CA GLU A 332 26.91 -15.57 -9.40
C GLU A 332 27.49 -14.33 -8.70
N LEU A 333 26.64 -13.42 -8.21
CA LEU A 333 27.06 -12.29 -7.40
C LEU A 333 27.78 -12.73 -6.11
N LEU A 334 27.24 -13.70 -5.38
CA LEU A 334 27.88 -14.30 -4.20
C LEU A 334 29.25 -14.91 -4.52
N ARG A 335 29.37 -15.56 -5.68
CA ARG A 335 30.61 -16.20 -6.13
C ARG A 335 31.67 -15.16 -6.49
N LEU A 336 31.29 -14.12 -7.24
CA LEU A 336 32.20 -13.08 -7.71
C LEU A 336 32.65 -12.13 -6.60
N SER A 337 31.77 -11.83 -5.64
CA SER A 337 32.08 -11.01 -4.47
C SER A 337 32.93 -11.73 -3.42
N GLY A 338 33.00 -13.06 -3.47
CA GLY A 338 33.66 -13.87 -2.45
C GLY A 338 32.85 -14.02 -1.15
N LYS A 339 31.65 -13.44 -1.08
CA LYS A 339 30.75 -13.51 0.09
C LYS A 339 30.00 -14.84 0.20
N ILE A 340 30.17 -15.81 -0.70
CA ILE A 340 29.42 -17.08 -0.67
C ILE A 340 29.47 -17.84 0.68
N LYS A 341 30.50 -17.62 1.50
CA LYS A 341 30.65 -18.24 2.83
C LYS A 341 29.80 -17.57 3.92
N GLU A 342 29.31 -16.36 3.67
CA GLU A 342 28.44 -15.60 4.58
C GLU A 342 26.97 -16.00 4.41
N TRP A 343 26.66 -16.77 3.35
CA TRP A 343 25.30 -17.11 2.95
C TRP A 343 25.07 -18.62 2.94
N GLU A 344 23.95 -19.04 3.50
CA GLU A 344 23.47 -20.42 3.49
C GLU A 344 22.23 -20.54 2.60
N PHE A 345 22.21 -21.51 1.69
CA PHE A 345 21.01 -21.84 0.91
C PHE A 345 20.05 -22.69 1.75
N CYS A 346 18.90 -22.13 2.12
CA CYS A 346 17.94 -22.81 2.99
C CYS A 346 16.97 -23.71 2.22
N GLY A 347 16.66 -23.37 0.97
CA GLY A 347 15.73 -24.12 0.12
C GLY A 347 15.11 -23.28 -0.99
N ALA A 348 14.16 -23.86 -1.71
CA ALA A 348 13.45 -23.20 -2.80
C ALA A 348 11.95 -23.52 -2.79
N VAL A 349 11.15 -22.61 -3.33
CA VAL A 349 9.70 -22.77 -3.52
C VAL A 349 9.31 -22.50 -4.97
N GLN A 350 8.23 -23.14 -5.42
CA GLN A 350 7.65 -22.91 -6.76
C GLN A 350 6.35 -22.10 -6.71
N LYS A 351 5.84 -21.78 -5.52
CA LYS A 351 4.59 -21.04 -5.32
C LYS A 351 4.78 -19.97 -4.24
N PRO A 352 4.15 -18.79 -4.38
CA PRO A 352 3.32 -18.35 -5.52
C PRO A 352 4.10 -18.11 -6.82
N ILE A 353 5.40 -17.89 -6.72
CA ILE A 353 6.35 -17.82 -7.84
C ILE A 353 7.61 -18.60 -7.48
N SER A 354 8.49 -18.85 -8.46
CA SER A 354 9.75 -19.53 -8.20
C SER A 354 10.68 -18.63 -7.38
N ALA A 355 11.23 -19.14 -6.28
CA ALA A 355 12.13 -18.41 -5.40
C ALA A 355 13.12 -19.30 -4.64
N ASP A 356 14.31 -18.77 -4.40
CA ASP A 356 15.31 -19.32 -3.49
C ASP A 356 15.28 -18.57 -2.15
N ILE A 357 15.46 -19.28 -1.04
CA ILE A 357 15.55 -18.73 0.31
C ILE A 357 17.00 -18.88 0.77
N TRP A 358 17.59 -17.77 1.21
CA TRP A 358 18.97 -17.71 1.68
C TRP A 358 19.03 -17.07 3.06
N ALA A 359 19.82 -17.64 3.98
CA ALA A 359 20.11 -17.03 5.27
C ALA A 359 21.50 -16.39 5.24
N ASN A 360 21.63 -15.21 5.82
CA ASN A 360 22.94 -14.57 6.04
C ASN A 360 23.39 -14.83 7.48
N HIS A 361 24.62 -15.29 7.68
CA HIS A 361 25.11 -15.61 9.02
C HIS A 361 25.16 -14.41 9.96
N ALA A 362 25.45 -13.21 9.47
CA ALA A 362 25.44 -12.00 10.27
C ALA A 362 24.01 -11.60 10.67
N LEU A 363 23.08 -11.57 9.71
CA LEU A 363 21.66 -11.23 10.00
C LEU A 363 21.00 -12.25 10.94
N MET A 364 21.39 -13.53 10.85
CA MET A 364 20.90 -14.57 11.76
C MET A 364 21.47 -14.41 13.18
N GLN A 365 22.68 -13.86 13.32
CA GLN A 365 23.27 -13.56 14.62
C GLN A 365 22.59 -12.34 15.25
N GLU A 366 22.37 -11.28 14.49
CA GLU A 366 21.61 -10.10 14.94
C GLU A 366 20.20 -10.46 15.40
N ALA A 367 19.52 -11.33 14.66
CA ALA A 367 18.21 -11.83 15.05
C ALA A 367 18.25 -12.63 16.37
N ASP A 368 19.31 -13.41 16.60
CA ASP A 368 19.48 -14.15 17.86
C ASP A 368 19.71 -13.22 19.05
N ASP A 369 20.50 -12.16 18.86
CA ASP A 369 20.77 -11.14 19.88
C ASP A 369 19.47 -10.38 20.25
N GLU A 370 18.62 -10.04 19.28
CA GLU A 370 17.31 -9.42 19.54
C GLU A 370 16.37 -10.33 20.35
N PHE A 371 16.41 -11.66 20.14
CA PHE A 371 15.57 -12.59 20.91
C PHE A 371 16.02 -12.76 22.36
N GLU A 372 17.34 -12.71 22.62
CA GLU A 372 17.86 -12.80 23.99
C GLU A 372 17.47 -11.56 24.82
N GLU A 373 17.45 -10.37 24.22
CA GLU A 373 17.02 -9.15 24.89
C GLU A 373 15.52 -9.16 25.27
N GLU A 374 14.65 -9.73 24.43
CA GLU A 374 13.22 -9.82 24.74
C GLU A 374 12.90 -10.83 25.85
N GLU A 375 13.67 -11.93 26.00
CA GLU A 375 13.42 -12.92 27.07
C GLU A 375 13.80 -12.39 28.47
N ASP A 376 14.86 -11.58 28.58
CA ASP A 376 15.32 -11.02 29.85
C ASP A 376 14.31 -10.00 30.46
N ASP A 377 13.51 -9.32 29.63
CA ASP A 377 12.49 -8.36 30.08
C ASP A 377 11.24 -9.03 30.69
N TYR A 378 11.04 -10.34 30.51
CA TYR A 378 9.88 -11.07 31.05
C TYR A 378 10.13 -11.73 32.41
N ASP A 379 11.38 -11.80 32.88
CA ASP A 379 11.74 -12.47 34.14
C ASP A 379 11.86 -11.50 35.34
N GLU A 380 11.54 -10.20 35.18
CA GLU A 380 11.61 -9.18 36.25
C GLU A 380 10.28 -8.85 36.98
N ASP A 381 9.16 -9.56 36.72
CA ASP A 381 7.86 -9.33 37.40
C ASP A 381 7.44 -10.40 38.44
#